data_AF-W1XRG4-F1
#
_entry.id   AF-W1XRG4-F1
#
_cell.length_a   1.000
_cell.length_b   1.000
_cell.length_c   1.000
_cell.angle_alpha   90.00
_cell.angle_beta   90.00
_cell.angle_gamma   90.00
#
_symmetry.space_group_name_H-M   'P 1'
#
loop_
_entity.id
_entity.type
_entity.pdbx_description
1 polymer ?
#
loop_
_entity_poly.entity_id
_entity_poly.type
_entity_poly.pdbx_seq_one_letter_code
_entity_poly.pdbx_strand_id
1 'polypeptide(L)' 'LDELNKKYNTTIVMVIHELNNAARFAHHMIGVKKGKICCKGTAEEVMTKENLRELFNIDSEIVTDPRTKKPVCITYDMVR' A
#
# COMPACT_ATOMS: atom_id res chain seq x y z
N LEU A 1 1.73 11.20 11.29
CA LEU A 1 0.50 10.40 11.47
C LEU A 1 0.67 9.36 12.56
N ASP A 2 1.73 8.54 12.50
CA ASP A 2 2.04 7.55 13.53
C ASP A 2 2.15 8.19 14.94
N GLU A 3 2.83 9.32 15.08
CA GLU A 3 2.90 10.06 16.34
C GLU A 3 1.53 10.55 16.85
N LEU A 4 0.65 11.00 15.94
CA LEU A 4 -0.69 11.47 16.31
C LEU A 4 -1.57 10.31 16.77
N ASN A 5 -1.55 9.19 16.03
CA ASN A 5 -2.25 7.97 16.40
C ASN A 5 -1.81 7.48 17.78
N LYS A 6 -0.49 7.42 18.03
CA LYS A 6 0.08 6.97 19.32
C LYS A 6 -0.19 7.94 20.47
N LYS A 7 -0.08 9.25 20.24
CA LYS A 7 -0.27 10.27 21.27
C LYS A 7 -1.72 10.43 21.71
N TYR A 8 -2.65 10.35 20.77
CA TYR A 8 -4.08 10.60 21.02
C TYR A 8 -4.94 9.34 20.97
N ASN A 9 -4.31 8.16 20.84
CA ASN A 9 -4.97 6.86 20.72
C ASN A 9 -6.15 6.85 19.72
N THR A 10 -5.97 7.54 18.60
CA THR A 10 -7.03 7.83 17.63
C THR A 10 -6.83 7.01 16.37
N THR A 11 -7.84 6.23 15.95
CA THR A 11 -7.81 5.51 14.68
C THR A 11 -7.91 6.50 13.51
N ILE A 12 -6.96 6.44 12.59
CA ILE A 12 -6.92 7.30 11.40
C ILE A 12 -7.25 6.44 10.18
N VAL A 13 -8.31 6.81 9.47
CA VAL A 13 -8.66 6.21 8.18
C VAL A 13 -8.30 7.20 7.08
N MET A 14 -7.54 6.75 6.08
CA MET A 14 -7.09 7.58 4.97
C MET A 14 -7.45 6.94 3.65
N VAL A 15 -7.78 7.77 2.67
CA VAL A 15 -7.95 7.38 1.27
C VAL A 15 -6.87 8.12 0.47
N ILE A 16 -5.94 7.36 -0.11
CA ILE A 16 -4.76 7.90 -0.79
C ILE A 16 -4.69 7.30 -2.19
N HIS A 17 -4.47 8.13 -3.20
CA HIS A 17 -4.32 7.69 -4.60
C HIS A 17 -2.94 7.12 -4.91
N GLU A 18 -1.91 7.57 -4.20
CA GLU A 18 -0.52 7.20 -4.43
C GLU A 18 -0.12 6.02 -3.52
N LEU A 19 0.38 4.96 -4.16
CA LEU A 19 0.61 3.65 -3.55
C LEU A 19 1.73 3.66 -2.52
N ASN A 20 2.86 4.30 -2.82
CA ASN A 20 4.03 4.29 -1.95
C ASN A 20 3.79 5.05 -0.64
N ASN A 21 3.01 6.13 -0.71
CA ASN A 21 2.56 6.88 0.47
C ASN A 21 1.64 6.02 1.33
N ALA A 22 0.73 5.25 0.73
CA ALA A 22 -0.10 4.31 1.47
C ALA A 22 0.76 3.26 2.18
N ALA A 23 1.69 2.61 1.48
CA ALA A 23 2.60 1.61 2.04
C ALA A 23 3.52 2.14 3.15
N ARG A 24 3.96 3.40 3.01
CA ARG A 24 4.88 4.03 3.96
C ARG A 24 4.22 4.40 5.29
N PHE A 25 2.97 4.87 5.26
CA PHE A 25 2.32 5.43 6.44
C PHE A 25 1.23 4.55 7.04
N ALA A 26 0.69 3.60 6.28
CA ALA A 26 -0.36 2.72 6.78
C ALA A 26 0.21 1.59 7.63
N HIS A 27 -0.40 1.36 8.78
CA HIS A 27 -0.24 0.11 9.52
C HIS A 27 -0.99 -1.03 8.84
N HIS A 28 -2.11 -0.71 8.20
CA HIS A 28 -2.97 -1.65 7.49
C HIS A 28 -3.56 -1.01 6.23
N MET A 29 -3.53 -1.74 5.12
CA MET A 29 -3.98 -1.30 3.81
C MET A 29 -5.18 -2.12 3.35
N ILE A 30 -6.03 -1.51 2.54
CA ILE A 30 -7.18 -2.17 1.89
C ILE A 30 -7.17 -1.75 0.43
N GLY A 31 -6.97 -2.72 -0.47
CA GLY A 31 -7.04 -2.53 -1.91
C GLY A 31 -8.47 -2.77 -2.40
N VAL A 32 -9.04 -1.78 -3.10
CA VAL A 32 -10.41 -1.84 -3.61
C VAL A 32 -10.40 -1.68 -5.13
N LYS A 33 -11.07 -2.61 -5.83
CA LYS A 33 -11.29 -2.54 -7.28
C LYS A 33 -12.73 -2.89 -7.62
N LYS A 34 -13.36 -2.08 -8.49
CA LYS A 34 -14.77 -2.26 -8.90
C LYS A 34 -15.74 -2.45 -7.71
N GLY A 35 -15.52 -1.70 -6.63
CA GLY A 35 -16.35 -1.75 -5.41
C GLY A 35 -16.15 -2.99 -4.53
N LYS A 36 -15.16 -3.84 -4.81
CA LYS A 36 -14.83 -5.03 -4.00
C LYS A 36 -13.44 -4.89 -3.37
N ILE A 37 -13.27 -5.46 -2.19
CA ILE A 37 -11.96 -5.59 -1.55
C ILE A 37 -11.22 -6.76 -2.22
N CYS A 38 -10.09 -6.47 -2.86
CA CYS A 38 -9.23 -7.49 -3.49
C CYS A 38 -8.19 -8.03 -2.51
N CYS A 39 -7.59 -7.14 -1.71
CA CYS A 39 -6.59 -7.50 -0.71
C CYS A 39 -6.68 -6.57 0.50
N LYS A 40 -6.22 -7.07 1.65
CA LYS A 40 -6.11 -6.30 2.89
C LYS A 40 -5.04 -6.92 3.79
N GLY A 41 -4.35 -6.10 4.57
CA GLY A 41 -3.27 -6.57 5.43
C GLY A 41 -2.26 -5.48 5.75
N THR A 42 -1.07 -5.88 6.17
CA THR A 42 0.08 -4.97 6.30
C THR A 42 0.50 -4.43 4.93
N ALA A 43 1.40 -3.43 4.94
CA ALA A 43 1.99 -2.94 3.71
C ALA A 43 2.69 -4.06 2.92
N GLU A 44 3.39 -4.96 3.62
CA GLU A 44 4.13 -6.09 3.07
C GLU A 44 3.20 -7.14 2.44
N GLU A 45 2.05 -7.41 3.07
CA GLU A 45 1.05 -8.35 2.56
C GLU A 45 0.29 -7.80 1.34
N VAL A 46 0.12 -6.47 1.27
CA VAL A 46 -0.62 -5.81 0.18
C VAL A 46 0.28 -5.45 -1.00
N MET A 47 1.53 -5.03 -0.76
CA MET A 47 2.50 -4.61 -1.78
C MET A 47 3.20 -5.81 -2.42
N THR A 48 2.44 -6.63 -3.14
CA THR A 48 2.95 -7.76 -3.93
C THR A 48 2.65 -7.55 -5.41
N LYS A 49 3.45 -8.16 -6.30
CA LYS A 49 3.24 -8.03 -7.75
C LYS A 49 1.85 -8.51 -8.15
N GLU A 50 1.39 -9.60 -7.55
CA GLU A 50 0.08 -10.20 -7.79
C GLU A 50 -1.06 -9.23 -7.44
N ASN A 51 -0.99 -8.63 -6.24
CA ASN A 51 -2.00 -7.69 -5.77
C ASN A 51 -2.01 -6.41 -6.59
N LEU A 52 -0.84 -5.86 -6.94
CA LEU A 52 -0.76 -4.65 -7.76
C LEU A 52 -1.23 -4.88 -9.19
N ARG A 53 -0.96 -6.07 -9.75
CA ARG A 53 -1.53 -6.50 -11.03
C ARG A 53 -3.04 -6.59 -10.96
N GLU A 54 -3.59 -7.18 -9.91
CA GLU A 54 -5.04 -7.27 -9.72
C GLU A 54 -5.66 -5.89 -9.50
N LEU A 55 -5.09 -5.02 -8.68
CA LEU A 55 -5.66 -3.71 -8.31
C LEU A 55 -5.53 -2.68 -9.43
N PHE A 56 -4.33 -2.55 -9.99
CA PHE A 56 -3.95 -1.43 -10.86
C PHE A 56 -3.68 -1.84 -12.32
N ASN A 57 -3.73 -3.14 -12.66
CA ASN A 57 -3.34 -3.64 -13.98
C ASN A 57 -1.89 -3.29 -14.33
N ILE A 58 -0.97 -3.45 -13.36
CA ILE A 58 0.45 -3.16 -13.56
C ILE A 58 1.33 -4.38 -13.25
N ASP A 59 2.45 -4.49 -13.94
CA ASP A 59 3.56 -5.36 -13.56
C ASP A 59 4.61 -4.48 -12.87
N SER A 60 4.77 -4.69 -11.57
CA SER A 60 5.49 -3.76 -10.68
C SER A 60 6.80 -4.33 -10.20
N GLU A 61 7.84 -3.50 -10.09
CA GLU A 61 9.04 -3.81 -9.33
C GLU A 61 8.97 -3.19 -7.94
N ILE A 62 9.07 -4.06 -6.93
CA ILE A 62 8.92 -3.70 -5.53
C ILE A 62 10.21 -4.02 -4.80
N VAL A 63 10.73 -3.03 -4.07
CA VAL A 63 11.93 -3.16 -3.24
C VAL A 63 11.61 -2.74 -1.81
N THR A 64 12.44 -3.16 -0.87
CA THR A 64 12.33 -2.71 0.52
C THR A 64 13.17 -1.44 0.72
N ASP A 65 12.54 -0.36 1.17
CA ASP A 65 13.26 0.86 1.54
C ASP A 65 14.21 0.57 2.72
N PRO A 66 15.53 0.80 2.57
CA PRO A 66 16.49 0.50 3.62
C PRO A 66 16.28 1.31 4.91
N ARG A 67 15.65 2.49 4.82
CA ARG A 67 15.42 3.41 5.95
C ARG A 67 14.17 3.06 6.74
N THR A 68 13.07 2.76 6.04
CA THR A 68 11.76 2.53 6.67
C THR A 68 11.42 1.04 6.81
N LYS A 69 12.16 0.16 6.13
CA LYS A 69 11.87 -1.28 5.99
C LYS A 69 10.51 -1.58 5.34
N LYS A 70 9.88 -0.57 4.74
CA LYS A 70 8.60 -0.70 4.05
C LYS A 70 8.79 -1.01 2.57
N PRO A 71 7.84 -1.74 1.95
CA PRO A 71 7.86 -1.99 0.52
C PRO A 71 7.59 -0.70 -0.27
N VAL A 72 8.30 -0.52 -1.38
CA VAL A 72 8.19 0.61 -2.29
C VAL A 72 8.17 0.10 -3.72
N CYS A 73 7.15 0.49 -4.48
CA CYS A 73 7.08 0.27 -5.92
C CYS A 73 7.95 1.32 -6.62
N ILE A 74 9.02 0.89 -7.28
CA ILE A 74 10.00 1.80 -7.91
C ILE A 74 9.75 2.05 -9.39
N THR A 75 9.16 1.07 -10.08
CA THR A 75 8.78 1.18 -11.49
C THR A 75 7.68 0.16 -11.77
N TYR A 76 6.93 0.39 -12.83
CA TYR A 76 5.91 -0.53 -13.29
C TYR A 76 5.59 -0.32 -14.76
N ASP A 77 5.12 -1.39 -15.41
CA ASP A 77 4.56 -1.36 -16.75
C ASP A 77 3.05 -1.66 -16.70
N MET A 78 2.27 -1.05 -17.60
CA MET A 78 0.84 -1.38 -17.69
C MET A 78 0.63 -2.71 -18.42
N VAL A 79 -0.14 -3.58 -17.80
CA VAL A 79 -0.55 -4.87 -18.37
C VAL A 79 -1.97 -4.75 -18.92
N ARG A 80 -2.12 -4.99 -20.23
CA ARG A 80 -3.42 -5.02 -20.91
C ARG A 80 -4.29 -6.17 -20.42
#